data_AF-D7MM34-F1
#
_entry.id   AF-D7MM34-F1
#
_cell.length_a   1.000
_cell.length_b   1.000
_cell.length_c   1.000
_cell.angle_alpha   90.00
_cell.angle_beta   90.00
_cell.angle_gamma   90.00
#
_symmetry.space_group_name_H-M   'P 1'
#
loop_
_entity.id
_entity.type
_entity.pdbx_description
1 polymer ?
#
loop_
_entity_poly.entity_id
_entity_poly.type
_entity_poly.pdbx_seq_one_letter_code
_entity_poly.pdbx_strand_id
1 'polypeptide(L)'
;MRSCAGEKKATLSEVEENSVQRPIGVKAVKALAKSKGKRKSKVSEASSVAELQGLWEVKEKDFAVKERLSKKKLLDSLLGRSNGLSDMEIEPKNILIKEYLSGSNEFVFENEYSGL
;
A
#
# COMPACT_ATOMS: atom_id res chain seq x y z
N MET A 1 -10.04 -69.02 10.78
CA MET A 1 -11.33 -68.76 11.47
C MET A 1 -11.01 -67.88 12.67
N ARG A 2 -11.38 -66.60 12.76
CA ARG A 2 -12.71 -65.98 12.61
C ARG A 2 -12.62 -64.67 11.81
N SER A 3 -13.59 -64.53 10.91
CA SER A 3 -13.97 -63.30 10.23
C SER A 3 -14.69 -62.35 11.19
N CYS A 4 -14.58 -61.03 10.99
CA CYS A 4 -15.75 -60.15 10.83
C CYS A 4 -15.35 -58.70 10.49
N ALA A 5 -16.12 -58.13 9.57
CA ALA A 5 -15.96 -56.85 8.90
C ALA A 5 -16.37 -55.64 9.77
N GLY A 6 -16.03 -54.43 9.28
CA GLY A 6 -16.55 -53.19 9.82
C GLY A 6 -16.02 -51.93 9.12
N GLU A 7 -16.46 -51.68 7.89
CA GLU A 7 -16.51 -50.33 7.37
C GLU A 7 -17.44 -49.48 8.25
N LYS A 8 -16.96 -48.35 8.77
CA LYS A 8 -17.82 -47.23 9.15
C LYS A 8 -17.16 -45.92 8.74
N LYS A 9 -17.56 -45.48 7.55
CA LYS A 9 -17.46 -44.10 7.06
C LYS A 9 -18.45 -43.29 7.89
N ALA A 10 -18.00 -42.62 8.93
CA ALA A 10 -18.84 -41.68 9.67
C ALA A 10 -18.75 -40.31 8.99
N THR A 11 -19.79 -40.04 8.21
CA THR A 11 -20.21 -38.72 7.76
C THR A 11 -20.30 -37.75 8.93
N LEU A 12 -19.69 -36.59 8.76
CA LEU A 12 -19.76 -35.46 9.67
C LEU A 12 -21.22 -34.95 9.69
N SER A 13 -21.99 -35.38 10.69
CA SER A 13 -23.28 -34.77 11.01
C SER A 13 -23.02 -33.50 11.79
N GLU A 14 -23.54 -32.42 11.25
CA GLU A 14 -23.80 -31.15 11.92
C GLU A 14 -24.51 -31.41 13.25
N VAL A 15 -23.77 -31.22 14.34
CA VAL A 15 -24.30 -31.21 15.70
C VAL A 15 -23.71 -29.97 16.36
N GLU A 16 -24.49 -28.90 16.30
CA GLU A 16 -24.42 -27.83 17.30
C GLU A 16 -24.76 -28.45 18.66
N GLU A 17 -23.73 -28.86 19.39
CA GLU A 17 -23.83 -29.13 20.82
C GLU A 17 -22.83 -28.22 21.52
N ASN A 18 -23.40 -27.26 22.24
CA ASN A 18 -22.75 -26.41 23.22
C ASN A 18 -22.10 -27.26 24.32
N SER A 19 -20.96 -27.85 23.98
CA SER A 19 -20.06 -28.55 24.88
C SER A 19 -18.83 -27.68 25.03
N VAL A 20 -18.52 -27.32 26.27
CA VAL A 20 -17.34 -26.53 26.64
C VAL A 20 -16.11 -27.21 26.02
N GLN A 21 -15.66 -26.69 24.87
CA GLN A 21 -14.53 -27.25 24.14
C GLN A 21 -13.32 -27.14 25.05
N ARG A 22 -12.88 -28.29 25.60
CA ARG A 22 -11.62 -28.38 26.31
C ARG A 22 -10.55 -27.78 25.41
N PRO A 23 -9.71 -26.85 25.92
CA PRO A 23 -8.73 -26.17 25.09
C PRO A 23 -7.88 -27.21 24.36
N ILE A 24 -7.70 -27.00 23.07
CA ILE A 24 -7.00 -27.95 22.20
C ILE A 24 -5.61 -28.18 22.79
N GLY A 25 -5.28 -29.44 23.08
CA GLY A 25 -4.03 -29.76 23.78
C GLY A 25 -2.81 -29.27 23.00
N VAL A 26 -1.75 -28.87 23.70
CA VAL A 26 -0.52 -28.33 23.10
C VAL A 26 0.05 -29.24 22.00
N LYS A 27 -0.13 -30.58 22.12
CA LYS A 27 0.26 -31.56 21.08
C LYS A 27 -0.55 -31.40 19.78
N ALA A 28 -1.85 -31.15 19.87
CA ALA A 28 -2.73 -30.91 18.73
C ALA A 28 -2.46 -29.52 18.12
N VAL A 29 -2.27 -28.47 18.93
CA VAL A 29 -1.84 -27.14 18.46
C VAL A 29 -0.55 -27.25 17.65
N LYS A 30 0.44 -27.97 18.17
CA LYS A 30 1.76 -28.10 17.52
C LYS A 30 1.69 -28.91 16.24
N ALA A 31 0.84 -29.94 16.16
CA ALA A 31 0.60 -30.68 14.91
C ALA A 31 -0.12 -29.82 13.86
N LEU A 32 -1.12 -29.02 14.27
CA LEU A 32 -1.83 -28.10 13.40
C LEU A 32 -0.92 -26.97 12.89
N ALA A 33 -0.03 -26.45 13.74
CA ALA A 33 0.97 -25.46 13.36
C ALA A 33 1.96 -26.01 12.34
N LYS A 34 2.40 -27.27 12.50
CA LYS A 34 3.29 -27.95 11.54
C LYS A 34 2.63 -28.23 10.20
N SER A 35 1.32 -28.47 10.15
CA SER A 35 0.60 -28.72 8.89
C SER A 35 0.24 -27.43 8.14
N LYS A 36 0.02 -26.31 8.86
CA LYS A 36 -0.22 -24.99 8.26
C LYS A 36 1.04 -24.32 7.68
N GLY A 37 2.23 -24.64 8.19
CA GLY A 37 3.49 -24.06 7.70
C GLY A 37 3.94 -24.48 6.29
N LYS A 38 3.23 -25.40 5.63
CA LYS A 38 3.61 -25.95 4.30
C LYS A 38 2.79 -25.42 3.14
N ARG A 39 1.82 -24.53 3.39
CA ARG A 39 0.98 -23.92 2.35
C ARG A 39 1.08 -22.41 2.48
N LYS A 40 1.54 -21.76 1.40
CA LYS A 40 1.69 -20.30 1.20
C LYS A 40 3.08 -19.73 1.49
N SER A 41 4.01 -19.98 0.58
CA SER A 41 4.95 -18.94 0.13
C SER A 41 5.30 -19.16 -1.34
N LYS A 42 4.27 -19.27 -2.19
CA LYS A 42 4.42 -18.95 -3.60
C LYS A 42 3.94 -17.51 -3.75
N VAL A 43 4.73 -16.58 -3.23
CA VAL A 43 4.74 -15.22 -3.78
C VAL A 43 5.24 -15.46 -5.20
N SER A 44 4.33 -15.48 -6.17
CA SER A 44 4.73 -15.55 -7.57
C SER A 44 5.53 -14.28 -7.85
N GLU A 45 6.64 -14.36 -8.56
CA GLU A 45 7.41 -13.16 -8.96
C GLU A 45 6.51 -12.12 -9.65
N ALA A 46 5.43 -12.57 -10.29
CA ALA A 46 4.37 -11.71 -10.83
C ALA A 46 3.64 -10.84 -9.78
N SER A 47 3.40 -11.32 -8.54
CA SER A 47 2.83 -10.48 -7.48
C SER A 47 3.84 -9.42 -7.03
N SER A 48 5.12 -9.77 -6.89
CA SER A 48 6.16 -8.81 -6.52
C SER A 48 6.40 -7.74 -7.59
N VAL A 49 6.28 -8.06 -8.89
CA VAL A 49 6.43 -7.06 -9.96
C VAL A 49 5.26 -6.08 -9.97
N ALA A 50 4.02 -6.57 -9.80
CA ALA A 50 2.85 -5.71 -9.70
C ALA A 50 2.92 -4.80 -8.46
N GLU A 51 3.37 -5.34 -7.32
CA GLU A 51 3.60 -4.57 -6.09
C GLU A 51 4.69 -3.50 -6.29
N LEU A 52 5.80 -3.83 -6.95
CA LEU A 52 6.85 -2.86 -7.29
C LEU A 52 6.32 -1.78 -8.22
N GLN A 53 5.54 -2.13 -9.24
CA GLN A 53 4.96 -1.16 -10.17
C GLN A 53 4.04 -0.16 -9.44
N GLY A 54 3.21 -0.63 -8.51
CA GLY A 54 2.40 0.25 -7.66
C GLY A 54 3.24 1.19 -6.80
N LEU A 55 4.35 0.70 -6.22
CA LEU A 55 5.29 1.54 -5.47
C LEU A 55 5.96 2.60 -6.35
N TRP A 56 6.30 2.28 -7.60
CA TRP A 56 6.88 3.23 -8.55
C TRP A 56 5.89 4.32 -8.94
N GLU A 57 4.62 3.96 -9.20
CA GLU A 57 3.58 4.93 -9.54
C GLU A 57 3.33 5.93 -8.39
N VAL A 58 3.22 5.43 -7.16
CA VAL A 58 3.09 6.31 -5.98
C VAL A 58 4.30 7.23 -5.85
N LYS A 59 5.51 6.70 -6.09
CA LYS A 59 6.74 7.47 -6.01
C LYS A 59 6.84 8.54 -7.09
N GLU A 60 6.34 8.27 -8.29
CA GLU A 60 6.26 9.23 -9.39
C GLU A 60 5.32 10.39 -9.04
N LYS A 61 4.13 10.10 -8.48
CA LYS A 61 3.20 11.13 -7.98
C LYS A 61 3.84 11.99 -6.88
N ASP A 62 4.57 11.37 -5.95
CA ASP A 62 5.33 12.10 -4.92
C ASP A 62 6.41 13.02 -5.51
N PHE A 63 7.12 12.58 -6.55
CA PHE A 63 8.11 13.40 -7.22
C PHE A 63 7.48 14.61 -7.91
N ALA A 64 6.34 14.44 -8.59
CA ALA A 64 5.61 15.54 -9.20
C ALA A 64 5.16 16.58 -8.15
N VAL A 65 4.68 16.14 -6.99
CA VAL A 65 4.31 17.04 -5.89
C VAL A 65 5.56 17.74 -5.33
N LYS A 66 6.67 17.03 -5.12
CA LYS A 66 7.92 17.61 -4.62
C LYS A 66 8.52 18.65 -5.57
N GLU A 67 8.48 18.41 -6.88
CA GLU A 67 8.94 19.37 -7.88
C GLU A 67 8.11 20.66 -7.80
N ARG A 68 6.78 20.53 -7.77
CA ARG A 68 5.85 21.66 -7.61
C ARG A 68 6.09 22.43 -6.32
N LEU A 69 6.29 21.75 -5.19
CA LEU A 69 6.60 22.38 -3.91
C LEU A 69 7.95 23.10 -3.94
N SER A 70 8.94 22.54 -4.64
CA SER A 70 10.26 23.15 -4.77
C SER A 70 10.19 24.45 -5.60
N LYS A 71 9.43 24.46 -6.71
CA LYS A 71 9.16 25.68 -7.50
C LYS A 71 8.46 26.75 -6.66
N LYS A 72 7.43 26.38 -5.88
CA LYS A 72 6.72 27.31 -4.98
C LYS A 72 7.65 27.91 -3.92
N LYS A 73 8.48 27.09 -3.27
CA LYS A 73 9.45 27.55 -2.26
C LYS A 73 10.51 28.48 -2.86
N LEU A 74 10.99 28.17 -4.07
CA LEU A 74 11.92 29.03 -4.78
C LEU A 74 11.27 30.40 -5.07
N LEU A 75 10.04 30.41 -5.59
CA LEU A 75 9.32 31.64 -5.89
C LEU A 75 9.05 32.47 -4.61
N ASP A 76 8.63 31.83 -3.52
CA ASP A 76 8.40 32.48 -2.23
C ASP A 76 9.67 33.13 -1.68
N SER A 77 10.80 32.40 -1.75
CA SER A 77 12.12 32.95 -1.40
C SER A 77 12.51 34.17 -2.24
N LEU A 78 12.24 34.14 -3.56
CA LEU A 78 12.48 35.27 -4.48
C LEU A 78 11.52 36.45 -4.27
N LEU A 79 10.34 36.22 -3.69
CA LEU A 79 9.37 37.26 -3.35
C LEU A 79 9.65 37.89 -1.98
N GLY A 80 10.14 37.10 -1.02
CA GLY A 80 10.45 37.55 0.34
C GLY A 80 11.76 38.31 0.46
N ARG A 81 12.59 38.38 -0.59
CA ARG A 81 13.81 39.18 -0.61
C ARG A 81 13.48 40.67 -0.64
N SER A 82 13.84 41.36 0.43
CA SER A 82 13.76 42.83 0.56
C SER A 82 14.84 43.58 -0.21
N ASN A 83 15.93 42.89 -0.56
CA ASN A 83 17.03 43.46 -1.31
C ASN A 83 16.75 43.22 -2.80
N GLY A 84 17.06 44.20 -3.65
CA GLY A 84 16.81 44.12 -5.09
C GLY A 84 17.32 42.81 -5.70
N LEU A 85 16.54 42.22 -6.59
CA LEU A 85 16.91 40.99 -7.29
C LEU A 85 17.94 41.30 -8.37
N SER A 86 18.89 40.39 -8.56
CA SER A 86 19.82 40.48 -9.69
C SER A 86 19.12 40.17 -11.01
N ASP A 87 19.64 40.67 -12.13
CA ASP A 87 19.06 40.44 -13.47
C ASP A 87 18.87 38.94 -13.77
N MET A 88 19.79 38.10 -13.29
CA MET A 88 19.71 36.64 -13.43
C MET A 88 18.58 36.00 -12.62
N GLU A 89 18.13 36.62 -11.53
CA GLU A 89 17.05 36.12 -10.67
C GLU A 89 15.67 36.67 -11.09
N ILE A 90 15.65 37.82 -11.77
CA ILE A 90 14.43 38.44 -12.29
C ILE A 90 13.80 37.58 -13.38
N GLU A 91 14.61 37.08 -14.31
CA GLU A 91 14.14 36.20 -15.39
C GLU A 91 13.41 34.93 -14.87
N PRO A 92 14.02 34.07 -14.03
CA PRO A 92 13.36 32.88 -13.52
C PRO A 92 12.14 33.22 -12.65
N LYS A 93 12.16 34.33 -11.90
CA LYS A 93 10.99 34.80 -11.15
C LYS A 93 9.81 35.10 -12.09
N ASN A 94 10.06 35.83 -13.17
CA ASN A 94 9.02 36.18 -14.15
C ASN A 94 8.47 34.94 -14.87
N ILE A 95 9.35 33.99 -15.22
CA ILE A 95 8.95 32.72 -15.84
C ILE A 95 8.04 31.93 -14.90
N LEU A 96 8.42 31.77 -13.63
CA LEU A 96 7.63 31.05 -12.64
C LEU A 96 6.27 31.72 -12.42
N ILE A 97 6.24 33.05 -12.27
CA ILE A 97 4.97 33.80 -12.13
C ILE A 97 4.07 33.55 -13.35
N LYS A 98 4.64 33.63 -14.57
CA LYS A 98 3.90 33.36 -15.80
C LYS A 98 3.32 31.94 -15.82
N GLU A 99 4.10 30.94 -15.44
CA GLU A 99 3.66 29.53 -15.35
C GLU A 99 2.50 29.32 -14.36
N TYR A 100 2.47 30.07 -13.25
CA TYR A 100 1.35 30.03 -12.30
C TYR A 100 0.11 30.76 -12.84
N LEU A 101 0.28 31.90 -13.51
CA LEU A 101 -0.82 32.66 -14.10
C LEU A 101 -1.43 31.97 -15.33
N SER A 102 -0.65 31.19 -16.08
CA SER A 102 -1.16 30.41 -17.23
C SER A 102 -1.91 29.14 -16.84
N GLY A 103 -2.08 28.85 -15.55
CA GLY A 103 -2.84 27.67 -15.08
C GLY A 103 -2.13 26.34 -15.30
N SER A 104 -0.90 26.33 -15.81
CA SER A 104 -0.10 25.11 -16.04
C SER A 104 0.31 24.37 -14.75
N ASN A 105 0.07 24.98 -13.58
CA ASN A 105 0.35 24.41 -12.26
C ASN A 105 -0.93 23.96 -11.54
N GLU A 106 -1.83 23.26 -12.24
CA GLU A 106 -3.02 22.67 -11.60
C GLU A 106 -2.63 21.61 -10.56
N PHE A 107 -3.02 21.91 -9.32
CA PHE A 107 -2.95 21.02 -8.18
C PHE A 107 -4.13 20.05 -8.26
N VAL A 108 -3.96 18.95 -8.97
CA VAL A 108 -4.92 17.85 -8.93
C VAL A 108 -4.74 17.13 -7.59
N PHE A 109 -5.55 17.53 -6.61
CA PHE A 109 -5.78 16.73 -5.41
C PHE A 109 -6.69 15.59 -5.85
N GLU A 110 -6.11 14.50 -6.37
CA GLU A 110 -6.90 13.27 -6.53
C GLU A 110 -7.38 12.89 -5.12
N ASN A 111 -8.66 13.14 -4.91
CA ASN A 111 -9.36 12.98 -3.65
C ASN A 111 -9.64 11.50 -3.39
N GLU A 112 -8.59 10.73 -3.16
CA GLU A 112 -8.69 9.36 -2.65
C GLU A 112 -8.85 9.36 -1.10
N TYR A 113 -9.78 10.14 -0.57
CA TYR A 113 -10.22 10.03 0.84
C TYR A 113 -11.75 10.10 0.97
N SER A 114 -12.49 9.70 -0.07
CA SER A 114 -13.96 9.64 -0.04
C SER A 114 -14.54 8.23 0.17
N GLY A 115 -13.71 7.25 0.59
CA GLY A 115 -14.07 5.83 0.60
C GLY A 115 -13.82 5.07 1.91
N LEU A 116 -13.59 5.77 3.03
CA LEU A 116 -13.54 5.19 4.39
C LEU A 116 -14.60 5.84 5.27
#